data_AF-A0A7J4J3K5-F1
#
_entry.id   AF-A0A7J4J3K5-F1
#
_cell.length_a   1.000
_cell.length_b   1.000
_cell.length_c   1.000
_cell.angle_alpha   90.00
_cell.angle_beta   90.00
_cell.angle_gamma   90.00
#
_symmetry.space_group_name_H-M   'P 1'
#
loop_
_entity.id
_entity.type
_entity.pdbx_description
1 polymer ?
#
loop_
_entity_poly.entity_id
_entity_poly.type
_entity_poly.pdbx_seq_one_letter_code
_entity_poly.pdbx_strand_id
1 'polypeptide(L)'
;MMELVLNPQLTLRAGLTGDQDDQSAGFAGARLSNSLFTIDGDISHDGAEGRANAFSSLFLGDRFYASVGSVLTQDQLEQITAFLGWMNQGGLGGYAQNTYAPETDTNSGFAILADRFAMNRGALDFRNSLASGTRAETPFVLAGWAPPDGKLTQRLALTGKWSVDDKTATGQAKVYFRPDGGNLFVALGGNDQYDRATGDHTPTAIADVFALVPGTPLGARAIYTVDLETGQKGGQAALWYSNSF
;
A
#
# COMPACT_ATOMS: atom_id res chain seq x y z
N MET A 1 28.38 -5.67 -28.40
CA MET A 1 28.33 -4.76 -27.24
C MET A 1 27.03 -4.00 -27.35
N MET A 2 26.18 -3.97 -26.33
CA MET A 2 24.90 -3.24 -26.37
C MET A 2 25.05 -1.97 -25.55
N GLU A 3 24.90 -0.82 -26.20
CA GLU A 3 25.03 0.48 -25.54
C GLU A 3 23.71 0.86 -24.88
N LEU A 4 23.73 0.99 -23.56
CA LEU A 4 22.55 1.34 -22.76
C LEU A 4 22.40 2.87 -22.71
N VAL A 5 21.74 3.43 -23.72
CA VAL A 5 21.42 4.87 -23.75
C VAL A 5 20.34 5.17 -22.71
N LEU A 6 20.75 5.80 -21.60
CA LEU A 6 19.84 6.28 -20.57
C LEU A 6 19.41 7.72 -20.88
N ASN A 7 18.13 7.90 -21.20
CA ASN A 7 17.50 9.22 -21.36
C ASN A 7 16.72 9.58 -20.07
N PRO A 8 17.32 10.33 -19.11
CA PRO A 8 16.62 10.76 -17.91
C PRO A 8 15.68 11.93 -18.19
N GLN A 9 14.43 11.79 -17.72
CA GLN A 9 13.48 12.88 -17.61
C GLN A 9 13.57 13.47 -16.20
N LEU A 10 13.82 14.78 -16.11
CA LEU A 10 13.61 15.58 -14.91
C LEU A 10 12.20 16.21 -14.97
N THR A 11 11.43 16.03 -13.90
CA THR A 11 10.13 16.68 -13.69
C THR A 11 10.22 17.47 -12.39
N LEU A 12 9.97 18.78 -12.45
CA LEU A 12 9.82 19.63 -11.27
C LEU A 12 8.33 19.77 -10.92
N ARG A 13 8.02 19.89 -9.64
CA ARG A 13 6.65 20.05 -9.11
C ARG A 13 6.63 21.17 -8.08
N ALA A 14 5.52 21.91 -8.02
CA ALA A 14 5.17 22.77 -6.90
C ALA A 14 3.65 22.97 -6.86
N GLY A 15 3.12 23.37 -5.70
CA GLY A 15 1.71 23.69 -5.54
C GLY A 15 1.38 24.24 -4.15
N LEU A 16 0.12 24.61 -3.95
CA LEU A 16 -0.42 25.05 -2.66
C LEU A 16 -1.46 24.03 -2.18
N THR A 17 -1.58 23.86 -0.86
CA THR A 17 -2.34 22.79 -0.21
C THR A 17 -3.18 23.28 0.97
N GLY A 18 -3.77 24.47 0.85
CA GLY A 18 -4.70 25.03 1.82
C GLY A 18 -6.17 24.84 1.41
N ASP A 19 -7.05 24.66 2.40
CA ASP A 19 -8.45 25.07 2.27
C ASP A 19 -8.54 26.61 2.36
N GLN A 20 -9.68 27.23 2.04
CA GLN A 20 -9.73 28.66 1.69
C GLN A 20 -9.26 29.66 2.77
N ASP A 21 -9.21 29.28 4.04
CA ASP A 21 -8.88 30.16 5.16
C ASP A 21 -7.39 30.14 5.58
N ASP A 22 -6.60 29.10 5.26
CA ASP A 22 -5.20 28.96 5.69
C ASP A 22 -4.20 29.13 4.53
N GLN A 23 -3.52 30.28 4.48
CA GLN A 23 -2.77 30.74 3.30
C GLN A 23 -1.27 30.34 3.25
N SER A 24 -0.82 29.46 4.15
CA SER A 24 0.60 29.12 4.36
C SER A 24 1.00 27.69 3.96
N ALA A 25 0.09 26.94 3.33
CA ALA A 25 0.26 25.54 2.98
C ALA A 25 0.69 25.32 1.50
N GLY A 26 1.69 24.48 1.25
CA GLY A 26 2.14 24.12 -0.10
C GLY A 26 3.30 23.13 -0.14
N PHE A 27 3.76 22.80 -1.36
CA PHE A 27 4.84 21.84 -1.59
C PHE A 27 5.73 22.21 -2.77
N ALA A 28 6.95 21.68 -2.78
CA ALA A 28 7.92 21.76 -3.87
C ALA A 28 8.70 20.44 -4.02
N GLY A 29 8.96 19.99 -5.25
CA GLY A 29 9.50 18.66 -5.52
C GLY A 29 10.23 18.47 -6.84
N ALA A 30 10.98 17.38 -6.92
CA ALA A 30 11.69 16.96 -8.11
C ALA A 30 11.67 15.43 -8.28
N ARG A 31 11.50 14.98 -9.52
CA ARG A 31 11.61 13.58 -9.94
C ARG A 31 12.62 13.46 -11.07
N LEU A 32 13.60 12.60 -10.92
CA LEU A 32 14.52 12.19 -11.97
C LEU A 32 14.26 10.71 -12.30
N SER A 33 13.78 10.41 -13.51
CA SER A 33 13.48 9.02 -13.89
C SER A 33 13.85 8.69 -15.34
N ASN A 34 14.37 7.48 -15.56
CA ASN A 34 14.60 6.87 -16.87
C ASN A 34 14.04 5.43 -16.87
N SER A 35 14.29 4.64 -17.92
CA SER A 35 13.82 3.25 -18.03
C SER A 35 14.24 2.32 -16.87
N LEU A 36 15.37 2.57 -16.19
CA LEU A 36 15.88 1.72 -15.10
C LEU A 36 15.70 2.30 -13.70
N PHE A 37 15.51 3.60 -13.50
CA PHE A 37 15.35 4.16 -12.15
C PHE A 37 14.31 5.28 -12.05
N THR A 38 13.82 5.48 -10.83
CA THR A 38 13.11 6.67 -10.36
C THR A 38 13.82 7.16 -9.10
N ILE A 39 14.21 8.43 -9.04
CA ILE A 39 14.45 9.15 -7.78
C ILE A 39 13.35 10.21 -7.71
N ASP A 40 12.58 10.22 -6.64
CA ASP A 40 11.40 11.07 -6.47
C ASP A 40 11.43 11.68 -5.06
N GLY A 41 11.22 12.99 -4.92
CA GLY A 41 11.18 13.63 -3.61
C GLY A 41 10.56 15.02 -3.61
N ASP A 42 10.01 15.41 -2.47
CA ASP A 42 9.45 16.72 -2.22
C ASP A 42 9.54 17.10 -0.74
N ILE A 43 9.27 18.38 -0.50
CA ILE A 43 9.08 18.99 0.80
C ILE A 43 7.70 19.66 0.74
N SER A 44 6.89 19.46 1.76
CA SER A 44 5.58 20.10 1.95
C SER A 44 5.49 20.79 3.31
N HIS A 45 4.54 21.70 3.42
CA HIS A 45 4.17 22.40 4.64
C HIS A 45 2.65 22.53 4.65
N ASP A 46 1.97 22.15 5.71
CA ASP A 46 0.50 22.20 5.80
C ASP A 46 -0.04 23.47 6.48
N GLY A 47 0.86 24.31 6.98
CA GLY A 47 0.55 25.52 7.75
C GLY A 47 1.02 25.44 9.20
N ALA A 48 1.15 24.22 9.75
CA ALA A 48 1.64 23.96 11.10
C ALA A 48 2.96 23.17 11.10
N GLU A 49 3.08 22.12 10.27
CA GLU A 49 4.23 21.23 10.23
C GLU A 49 4.88 21.18 8.83
N GLY A 50 6.20 21.02 8.81
CA GLY A 50 6.98 20.77 7.59
C GLY A 50 7.28 19.28 7.43
N ARG A 51 7.00 18.71 6.26
CA ARG A 51 7.29 17.31 5.92
C ARG A 51 8.27 17.23 4.76
N ALA A 52 9.22 16.32 4.81
CA ALA A 52 10.20 16.10 3.76
C ALA A 52 10.32 14.61 3.44
N ASN A 53 10.36 14.25 2.17
CA ASN A 53 10.28 12.85 1.76
C ASN A 53 11.03 12.55 0.47
N ALA A 54 11.66 11.38 0.42
CA ALA A 54 12.43 10.93 -0.74
C ALA A 54 12.30 9.43 -0.93
N PHE A 55 12.17 8.99 -2.19
CA PHE A 55 12.16 7.59 -2.61
C PHE A 55 13.15 7.39 -3.77
N SER A 56 13.93 6.31 -3.69
CA SER A 56 14.82 5.84 -4.75
C SER A 56 14.42 4.43 -5.16
N SER A 57 14.18 4.24 -6.45
CA SER A 57 13.62 3.01 -7.03
C SER A 57 14.42 2.53 -8.24
N LEU A 58 14.58 1.22 -8.32
CA LEU A 58 15.30 0.49 -9.37
C LEU A 58 14.34 -0.48 -10.07
N PHE A 59 14.41 -0.48 -11.40
CA PHE A 59 13.70 -1.36 -12.32
C PHE A 59 14.72 -2.17 -13.11
N LEU A 60 14.75 -3.50 -12.94
CA LEU A 60 15.62 -4.39 -13.71
C LEU A 60 14.80 -5.06 -14.81
N GLY A 61 14.74 -4.37 -15.95
CA GLY A 61 13.80 -4.65 -17.03
C GLY A 61 12.34 -4.54 -16.57
N ASP A 62 11.43 -5.17 -17.30
CA ASP A 62 9.98 -5.12 -17.02
C ASP A 62 9.54 -6.03 -15.86
N ARG A 63 10.50 -6.63 -15.12
CA ARG A 63 10.24 -7.78 -14.23
C ARG A 63 10.59 -7.62 -12.77
N PHE A 64 11.58 -6.79 -12.41
CA PHE A 64 11.94 -6.62 -11.00
C PHE A 64 11.93 -5.16 -10.61
N TYR A 65 11.39 -4.91 -9.43
CA TYR A 65 11.25 -3.61 -8.80
C TYR A 65 11.82 -3.68 -7.39
N ALA A 66 12.65 -2.70 -7.04
CA ALA A 66 13.01 -2.42 -5.66
C ALA A 66 12.87 -0.92 -5.42
N SER A 67 12.41 -0.51 -4.25
CA SER A 67 12.34 0.90 -3.86
C SER A 67 12.59 1.03 -2.37
N VAL A 68 13.23 2.12 -1.98
CA VAL A 68 13.38 2.52 -0.58
C VAL A 68 13.21 4.02 -0.48
N GLY A 69 12.55 4.47 0.57
CA GLY A 69 12.37 5.88 0.86
C GLY A 69 12.04 6.13 2.31
N SER A 70 11.90 7.40 2.64
CA SER A 70 11.59 7.87 3.99
C SER A 70 10.69 9.09 3.96
N VAL A 71 9.94 9.28 5.05
CA VAL A 71 9.25 10.53 5.39
C VAL A 71 9.84 11.04 6.70
N LEU A 72 10.06 12.36 6.74
CA LEU A 72 10.58 13.11 7.87
C LEU A 72 9.60 14.24 8.20
N THR A 73 9.43 14.52 9.48
CA THR A 73 8.59 15.60 10.02
C THR A 73 9.45 16.56 10.83
N GLN A 74 9.63 17.77 10.29
CA GLN A 74 10.34 18.94 10.80
C GLN A 74 11.83 18.74 11.18
N ASP A 75 12.14 17.84 12.11
CA ASP A 75 13.50 17.41 12.51
C ASP A 75 13.63 15.88 12.75
N GLN A 76 12.53 15.11 12.71
CA GLN A 76 12.51 13.67 13.04
C GLN A 76 12.28 12.77 11.82
N LEU A 77 12.77 11.53 11.90
CA LEU A 77 12.54 10.48 10.90
C LEU A 77 11.27 9.69 11.27
N GLU A 78 10.14 10.11 10.71
CA GLU A 78 8.82 9.51 10.97
C GLU A 78 8.77 8.04 10.54
N GLN A 79 9.23 7.74 9.31
CA GLN A 79 9.20 6.37 8.77
C GLN A 79 10.23 6.14 7.66
N ILE A 80 10.73 4.91 7.58
CA ILE A 80 11.40 4.33 6.41
C ILE A 80 10.43 3.32 5.78
N THR A 81 10.22 3.39 4.46
CA THR A 81 9.42 2.41 3.72
C THR A 81 10.22 1.81 2.57
N ALA A 82 10.24 0.48 2.49
CA ALA A 82 10.85 -0.30 1.42
C ALA A 82 9.80 -1.12 0.66
N PHE A 83 9.94 -1.20 -0.66
CA PHE A 83 9.15 -2.05 -1.55
C PHE A 83 10.05 -3.02 -2.31
N LEU A 84 9.57 -4.26 -2.50
CA LEU A 84 10.19 -5.25 -3.37
C LEU A 84 9.11 -5.90 -4.23
N GLY A 85 9.31 -5.99 -5.54
CA GLY A 85 8.31 -6.51 -6.47
C GLY A 85 8.91 -7.38 -7.57
N TRP A 86 8.24 -8.50 -7.85
CA TRP A 86 8.41 -9.30 -9.05
C TRP A 86 7.19 -9.12 -9.96
N MET A 87 7.37 -8.31 -10.99
CA MET A 87 6.36 -8.03 -12.01
C MET A 87 6.40 -9.10 -13.11
N ASN A 88 5.23 -9.53 -13.54
CA ASN A 88 5.07 -10.44 -14.66
C ASN A 88 3.65 -10.23 -15.19
N GLN A 89 3.47 -9.19 -16.01
CA GLN A 89 2.14 -8.71 -16.36
C GLN A 89 1.31 -9.79 -17.06
N GLY A 90 0.16 -10.15 -16.47
CA GLY A 90 -0.67 -11.26 -16.97
C GLY A 90 -0.16 -12.67 -16.64
N GLY A 91 0.97 -12.80 -15.94
CA GLY A 91 1.49 -14.03 -15.34
C GLY A 91 1.43 -14.02 -13.81
N LEU A 92 2.08 -14.99 -13.16
CA LEU A 92 2.27 -14.97 -11.70
C LEU A 92 3.26 -13.86 -11.34
N GLY A 93 2.88 -12.95 -10.44
CA GLY A 93 3.73 -11.89 -9.91
C GLY A 93 3.32 -11.50 -8.50
N GLY A 94 4.09 -10.63 -7.86
CA GLY A 94 3.82 -10.21 -6.48
C GLY A 94 4.71 -9.07 -6.02
N TYR A 95 4.37 -8.48 -4.88
CA TYR A 95 5.19 -7.47 -4.22
C TYR A 95 4.96 -7.44 -2.71
N ALA A 96 5.90 -6.83 -2.01
CA ALA A 96 5.80 -6.53 -0.58
C ALA A 96 6.15 -5.06 -0.33
N GLN A 97 5.58 -4.53 0.76
CA GLN A 97 5.98 -3.29 1.40
C GLN A 97 6.37 -3.62 2.85
N ASN A 98 7.44 -3.03 3.35
CA ASN A 98 7.78 -2.99 4.78
C ASN A 98 7.96 -1.52 5.17
N THR A 99 7.40 -1.12 6.30
CA THR A 99 7.47 0.24 6.85
C THR A 99 7.94 0.15 8.29
N TYR A 100 8.98 0.89 8.64
CA TYR A 100 9.54 0.98 9.98
C TYR A 100 9.44 2.43 10.48
N ALA A 101 8.79 2.63 11.63
CA ALA A 101 8.70 3.90 12.34
C ALA A 101 9.67 3.90 13.54
N PRO A 102 10.81 4.62 13.47
CA PRO A 102 11.86 4.53 14.49
C PRO A 102 11.44 5.02 15.88
N GLU A 103 10.65 6.10 15.95
CA GLU A 103 10.22 6.73 17.21
C GLU A 103 9.34 5.82 18.08
N THR A 104 8.70 4.82 17.47
CA THR A 104 7.83 3.84 18.15
C THR A 104 8.34 2.40 18.03
N ASP A 105 9.57 2.19 17.55
CA ASP A 105 10.19 0.89 17.20
C ASP A 105 9.22 -0.06 16.46
N THR A 106 8.36 0.51 15.60
CA THR A 106 7.23 -0.22 15.00
C THR A 106 7.57 -0.67 13.59
N ASN A 107 7.61 -1.98 13.35
CA ASN A 107 7.74 -2.55 12.01
C ASN A 107 6.41 -3.13 11.52
N SER A 108 5.89 -2.60 10.42
CA SER A 108 4.67 -3.08 9.78
C SER A 108 4.91 -3.38 8.30
N GLY A 109 3.94 -4.01 7.65
CA GLY A 109 4.00 -4.22 6.22
C GLY A 109 2.97 -5.19 5.69
N PHE A 110 3.10 -5.48 4.40
CA PHE A 110 2.25 -6.45 3.71
C PHE A 110 2.97 -7.07 2.52
N ALA A 111 2.47 -8.23 2.08
CA ALA A 111 2.89 -8.90 0.86
C ALA A 111 1.68 -9.46 0.11
N ILE A 112 1.78 -9.52 -1.22
CA ILE A 112 0.80 -10.17 -2.10
C ILE A 112 1.51 -10.94 -3.20
N LEU A 113 1.05 -12.17 -3.45
CA LEU A 113 1.39 -13.01 -4.59
C LEU A 113 0.09 -13.31 -5.34
N ALA A 114 0.02 -12.93 -6.61
CA ALA A 114 -1.23 -12.86 -7.37
C ALA A 114 -1.11 -13.53 -8.76
N ASP A 115 -2.17 -14.23 -9.16
CA ASP A 115 -2.33 -14.68 -10.54
C ASP A 115 -2.63 -13.49 -11.47
N ARG A 116 -2.10 -13.58 -12.69
CA ARG A 116 -2.27 -12.60 -13.77
C ARG A 116 -2.06 -11.15 -13.32
N PHE A 117 -0.95 -10.94 -12.61
CA PHE A 117 -0.66 -9.74 -11.84
C PHE A 117 -0.76 -8.49 -12.70
N ALA A 118 -1.56 -7.51 -12.24
CA ALA A 118 -1.92 -6.32 -13.01
C ALA A 118 -1.07 -5.08 -12.67
N MET A 119 -0.11 -5.17 -11.76
CA MET A 119 0.82 -4.05 -11.51
C MET A 119 1.80 -3.87 -12.66
N ASN A 120 2.08 -2.60 -12.94
CA ASN A 120 3.14 -2.14 -13.81
C ASN A 120 3.96 -1.05 -13.08
N ARG A 121 5.00 -0.54 -13.72
CA ARG A 121 5.82 0.55 -13.18
C ARG A 121 5.01 1.74 -12.68
N GLY A 122 4.05 2.24 -13.46
CA GLY A 122 3.25 3.41 -13.08
C GLY A 122 2.46 3.22 -11.79
N ALA A 123 1.93 2.01 -11.57
CA ALA A 123 1.23 1.64 -10.34
C ALA A 123 2.16 1.53 -9.11
N LEU A 124 3.45 1.25 -9.31
CA LEU A 124 4.46 1.15 -8.24
C LEU A 124 5.11 2.50 -7.93
N ASP A 125 5.48 3.28 -8.96
CA ASP A 125 5.90 4.68 -8.82
C ASP A 125 4.82 5.50 -8.08
N PHE A 126 3.52 5.26 -8.36
CA PHE A 126 2.41 5.90 -7.65
C PHE A 126 2.29 5.46 -6.18
N ARG A 127 2.66 4.22 -5.82
CA ARG A 127 2.67 3.79 -4.41
C ARG A 127 3.81 4.37 -3.61
N ASN A 128 4.96 4.66 -4.23
CA ASN A 128 5.96 5.52 -3.59
C ASN A 128 5.33 6.88 -3.28
N SER A 129 4.76 7.57 -4.29
CA SER A 129 4.13 8.90 -4.12
C SER A 129 3.04 8.96 -3.04
N LEU A 130 2.34 7.86 -2.77
CA LEU A 130 1.39 7.77 -1.65
C LEU A 130 2.09 7.50 -0.31
N ALA A 131 3.05 6.58 -0.27
CA ALA A 131 3.82 6.28 0.94
C ALA A 131 4.67 7.47 1.43
N SER A 132 5.06 8.38 0.54
CA SER A 132 5.66 9.68 0.89
C SER A 132 4.67 10.84 1.07
N GLY A 133 3.35 10.63 0.95
CA GLY A 133 2.35 11.72 1.10
C GLY A 133 2.35 12.78 0.00
N THR A 134 3.24 12.70 -0.99
CA THR A 134 3.44 13.64 -2.12
C THR A 134 2.19 13.85 -2.97
N ARG A 135 1.22 12.95 -2.82
CA ARG A 135 -0.14 13.05 -3.33
C ARG A 135 -1.04 12.76 -2.13
N ALA A 136 -1.98 13.66 -1.86
CA ALA A 136 -3.10 13.38 -0.97
C ALA A 136 -3.75 12.04 -1.35
N GLU A 137 -4.28 11.32 -0.36
CA GLU A 137 -4.96 10.04 -0.58
C GLU A 137 -6.14 10.20 -1.54
N THR A 138 -5.89 9.97 -2.83
CA THR A 138 -6.97 9.85 -3.81
C THR A 138 -7.85 8.68 -3.39
N PRO A 139 -9.20 8.75 -3.53
CA PRO A 139 -10.15 7.71 -3.08
C PRO A 139 -10.09 6.39 -3.90
N PHE A 140 -8.94 6.12 -4.52
CA PHE A 140 -8.60 4.95 -5.31
C PHE A 140 -7.60 4.03 -4.62
N VAL A 141 -6.75 4.56 -3.71
CA VAL A 141 -5.76 3.80 -2.95
C VAL A 141 -5.64 4.37 -1.54
N LEU A 142 -6.52 3.88 -0.66
CA LEU A 142 -6.29 3.88 0.79
C LEU A 142 -5.26 2.79 1.14
N ALA A 143 -4.53 2.98 2.23
CA ALA A 143 -3.43 2.11 2.63
C ALA A 143 -3.86 0.65 2.89
N GLY A 144 -3.34 -0.27 2.06
CA GLY A 144 -3.29 -1.71 2.31
C GLY A 144 -4.62 -2.46 2.22
N TRP A 145 -4.74 -3.25 1.15
CA TRP A 145 -5.69 -4.32 0.84
C TRP A 145 -6.86 -4.01 -0.10
N ALA A 146 -7.78 -4.98 -0.26
CA ALA A 146 -8.93 -4.85 -1.16
C ALA A 146 -10.04 -3.95 -0.54
N PRO A 147 -10.73 -3.11 -1.32
CA PRO A 147 -10.79 -3.11 -2.80
C PRO A 147 -9.53 -2.69 -3.60
N PRO A 148 -8.68 -1.73 -3.17
CA PRO A 148 -7.51 -1.29 -3.93
C PRO A 148 -6.61 -2.42 -4.46
N ASP A 149 -6.22 -3.36 -3.60
CA ASP A 149 -5.35 -4.49 -4.00
C ASP A 149 -6.11 -5.62 -4.70
N GLY A 150 -7.44 -5.69 -4.56
CA GLY A 150 -8.27 -6.66 -5.29
C GLY A 150 -8.22 -6.46 -6.81
N LYS A 151 -7.96 -5.23 -7.27
CA LYS A 151 -7.76 -4.91 -8.69
C LYS A 151 -6.46 -5.51 -9.27
N LEU A 152 -5.55 -6.05 -8.44
CA LEU A 152 -4.23 -6.53 -8.86
C LEU A 152 -4.20 -8.00 -9.32
N THR A 153 -5.27 -8.75 -9.06
CA THR A 153 -5.46 -10.16 -9.46
C THR A 153 -6.69 -10.31 -10.37
N GLN A 154 -6.64 -11.31 -11.27
CA GLN A 154 -7.81 -11.68 -12.07
C GLN A 154 -8.66 -12.79 -11.43
N ARG A 155 -8.08 -13.71 -10.64
CA ARG A 155 -8.79 -14.87 -10.07
C ARG A 155 -8.34 -15.26 -8.65
N LEU A 156 -7.05 -15.22 -8.34
CA LEU A 156 -6.48 -15.68 -7.06
C LEU A 156 -5.31 -14.82 -6.58
N ALA A 157 -5.30 -14.47 -5.30
CA ALA A 157 -4.12 -13.92 -4.63
C ALA A 157 -3.95 -14.47 -3.20
N LEU A 158 -2.73 -14.81 -2.82
CA LEU A 158 -2.32 -14.99 -1.42
C LEU A 158 -1.77 -13.66 -0.92
N THR A 159 -2.08 -13.29 0.32
CA THR A 159 -1.50 -12.10 0.96
C THR A 159 -1.11 -12.36 2.42
N GLY A 160 -0.14 -11.58 2.88
CA GLY A 160 0.16 -11.38 4.29
C GLY A 160 0.09 -9.89 4.67
N LYS A 161 -0.22 -9.59 5.93
CA LYS A 161 0.10 -8.33 6.63
C LYS A 161 0.80 -8.66 7.95
N TRP A 162 1.65 -7.76 8.43
CA TRP A 162 2.21 -7.82 9.76
C TRP A 162 2.29 -6.43 10.39
N SER A 163 2.28 -6.39 11.72
CA SER A 163 2.64 -5.22 12.53
C SER A 163 3.30 -5.71 13.82
N VAL A 164 4.40 -5.10 14.21
CA VAL A 164 5.22 -5.51 15.36
C VAL A 164 5.70 -4.24 16.05
N ASP A 165 5.45 -4.14 17.36
CA ASP A 165 5.86 -3.03 18.21
C ASP A 165 6.48 -3.56 19.52
N ASP A 166 6.66 -2.71 20.52
CA ASP A 166 7.26 -3.09 21.81
C ASP A 166 6.39 -4.04 22.65
N LYS A 167 5.06 -4.05 22.43
CA LYS A 167 4.05 -4.80 23.22
C LYS A 167 3.48 -6.00 22.46
N THR A 168 3.38 -5.93 21.14
CA THR A 168 2.64 -6.90 20.33
C THR A 168 3.38 -7.38 19.09
N ALA A 169 2.92 -8.49 18.54
CA ALA A 169 3.18 -8.88 17.15
C ALA A 169 1.90 -9.44 16.53
N THR A 170 1.36 -8.75 15.54
CA THR A 170 0.16 -9.14 14.79
C THR A 170 0.54 -9.64 13.40
N GLY A 171 0.02 -10.80 13.00
CA GLY A 171 0.20 -11.39 11.68
C GLY A 171 -1.14 -11.80 11.06
N GLN A 172 -1.42 -11.37 9.83
CA GLN A 172 -2.63 -11.74 9.09
C GLN A 172 -2.27 -12.40 7.78
N ALA A 173 -2.81 -13.58 7.50
CA ALA A 173 -2.61 -14.32 6.25
C ALA A 173 -3.95 -14.78 5.68
N LYS A 174 -4.20 -14.46 4.40
CA LYS A 174 -5.50 -14.67 3.75
C LYS A 174 -5.36 -14.85 2.23
N VAL A 175 -6.27 -15.62 1.65
CA VAL A 175 -6.39 -15.88 0.20
C VAL A 175 -7.62 -15.15 -0.34
N TYR A 176 -7.45 -14.24 -1.30
CA TYR A 176 -8.52 -13.68 -2.14
C TYR A 176 -8.83 -14.62 -3.31
N PHE A 177 -10.10 -14.88 -3.56
CA PHE A 177 -10.64 -15.47 -4.77
C PHE A 177 -11.62 -14.50 -5.45
N ARG A 178 -11.50 -14.37 -6.78
CA ARG A 178 -12.36 -13.53 -7.61
C ARG A 178 -13.05 -14.41 -8.67
N PRO A 179 -14.34 -14.75 -8.50
CA PRO A 179 -15.10 -15.46 -9.52
C PRO A 179 -15.08 -14.72 -10.87
N ASP A 180 -14.47 -15.37 -11.86
CA ASP A 180 -14.49 -15.03 -13.29
C ASP A 180 -14.30 -13.55 -13.66
N GLY A 181 -13.39 -12.86 -12.95
CA GLY A 181 -13.07 -11.45 -13.20
C GLY A 181 -14.21 -10.48 -12.88
N GLY A 182 -15.29 -10.96 -12.27
CA GLY A 182 -16.48 -10.17 -11.95
C GLY A 182 -16.27 -9.15 -10.84
N ASN A 183 -17.38 -8.62 -10.35
CA ASN A 183 -17.41 -7.58 -9.33
C ASN A 183 -17.34 -8.10 -7.88
N LEU A 184 -17.48 -9.41 -7.68
CA LEU A 184 -17.42 -10.06 -6.36
C LEU A 184 -16.00 -10.57 -6.08
N PHE A 185 -15.57 -10.39 -4.84
CA PHE A 185 -14.32 -10.86 -4.28
C PHE A 185 -14.66 -11.53 -2.94
N VAL A 186 -14.22 -12.77 -2.75
CA VAL A 186 -14.43 -13.54 -1.52
C VAL A 186 -13.07 -13.99 -1.03
N ALA A 187 -12.81 -13.84 0.26
CA ALA A 187 -11.49 -14.14 0.79
C ALA A 187 -11.56 -14.74 2.20
N LEU A 188 -10.64 -15.65 2.48
CA LEU A 188 -10.60 -16.47 3.70
C LEU A 188 -9.18 -16.55 4.24
N GLY A 189 -9.05 -16.63 5.56
CA GLY A 189 -7.78 -16.88 6.23
C GLY A 189 -7.85 -16.65 7.73
N GLY A 190 -6.73 -16.22 8.30
CA GLY A 190 -6.61 -15.97 9.73
C GLY A 190 -5.78 -14.73 10.06
N ASN A 191 -5.89 -14.33 11.32
CA ASN A 191 -5.08 -13.35 12.01
C ASN A 191 -4.64 -13.98 13.33
N ASP A 192 -3.46 -13.62 13.80
CA ASP A 192 -3.04 -13.87 15.18
C ASP A 192 -2.39 -12.59 15.73
N GLN A 193 -2.55 -12.37 17.02
CA GLN A 193 -1.94 -11.29 17.78
C GLN A 193 -1.27 -11.90 19.00
N TYR A 194 0.05 -11.81 19.06
CA TYR A 194 0.86 -12.19 20.21
C TYR A 194 1.05 -10.98 21.14
N ASP A 195 0.76 -11.14 22.43
CA ASP A 195 1.08 -10.17 23.49
C ASP A 195 2.43 -10.55 24.13
N ARG A 196 3.39 -9.62 24.12
CA ARG A 196 4.75 -9.86 24.62
C ARG A 196 4.86 -9.77 26.15
N ALA A 197 3.90 -9.14 26.82
CA ALA A 197 3.91 -8.93 28.27
C ALA A 197 3.30 -10.12 29.02
N THR A 198 2.28 -10.78 28.45
CA THR A 198 1.72 -12.02 29.00
C THR A 198 2.28 -13.28 28.35
N GLY A 199 2.63 -13.21 27.06
CA GLY A 199 2.99 -14.36 26.24
C GLY A 199 1.78 -15.06 25.59
N ASP A 200 0.59 -14.48 25.68
CA ASP A 200 -0.64 -15.03 25.11
C ASP A 200 -0.73 -14.76 23.59
N HIS A 201 -1.56 -15.55 22.91
CA HIS A 201 -1.94 -15.37 21.51
C HIS A 201 -3.42 -14.96 21.41
N THR A 202 -3.89 -14.59 20.22
CA THR A 202 -5.32 -14.31 19.97
C THR A 202 -5.68 -14.72 18.53
N PRO A 203 -5.68 -16.05 18.25
CA PRO A 203 -5.93 -16.57 16.92
C PRO A 203 -7.39 -16.32 16.50
N THR A 204 -7.57 -15.72 15.33
CA THR A 204 -8.86 -15.29 14.78
C THR A 204 -9.00 -15.76 13.34
N ALA A 205 -10.02 -16.56 13.02
CA ALA A 205 -10.39 -16.83 11.63
C ALA A 205 -11.16 -15.63 11.02
N ILE A 206 -10.89 -15.32 9.75
CA ILE A 206 -11.50 -14.19 9.05
C ILE A 206 -12.06 -14.62 7.69
N ALA A 207 -13.34 -14.29 7.47
CA ALA A 207 -13.96 -14.25 6.16
C ALA A 207 -14.22 -12.79 5.76
N ASP A 208 -13.97 -12.45 4.49
CA ASP A 208 -13.99 -11.08 3.99
C ASP A 208 -14.58 -11.09 2.58
N VAL A 209 -15.72 -10.42 2.42
CA VAL A 209 -16.48 -10.39 1.16
C VAL A 209 -16.59 -8.94 0.71
N PHE A 210 -16.22 -8.68 -0.54
CA PHE A 210 -16.33 -7.38 -1.15
C PHE A 210 -17.02 -7.46 -2.52
N ALA A 211 -17.94 -6.54 -2.80
CA ALA A 211 -18.66 -6.45 -4.06
C ALA A 211 -18.66 -5.01 -4.61
N LEU A 212 -18.39 -4.85 -5.91
CA LEU A 212 -18.66 -3.62 -6.67
C LEU A 212 -20.07 -3.64 -7.27
N VAL A 213 -20.78 -2.51 -7.23
CA VAL A 213 -22.09 -2.38 -7.88
C VAL A 213 -21.89 -2.05 -9.37
N PRO A 214 -22.27 -2.93 -10.33
CA PRO A 214 -21.99 -2.72 -11.75
C PRO A 214 -22.49 -1.36 -12.27
N GLY A 215 -21.64 -0.64 -13.00
CA GLY A 215 -21.99 0.66 -13.59
C GLY A 215 -22.14 1.83 -12.61
N THR A 216 -21.87 1.65 -11.31
CA THR A 216 -21.80 2.74 -10.34
C THR A 216 -20.47 2.75 -9.57
N PRO A 217 -19.99 3.90 -9.07
CA PRO A 217 -18.77 3.97 -8.25
C PRO A 217 -18.88 3.22 -6.90
N LEU A 218 -20.02 2.62 -6.56
CA LEU A 218 -20.28 2.06 -5.25
C LEU A 218 -19.69 0.65 -5.08
N GLY A 219 -19.25 0.37 -3.86
CA GLY A 219 -18.92 -0.98 -3.39
C GLY A 219 -19.41 -1.22 -1.96
N ALA A 220 -19.48 -2.49 -1.58
CA ALA A 220 -19.87 -2.92 -0.24
C ALA A 220 -18.91 -4.01 0.25
N ARG A 221 -18.42 -3.88 1.49
CA ARG A 221 -17.54 -4.85 2.16
C ARG A 221 -18.21 -5.37 3.43
N ALA A 222 -18.09 -6.67 3.66
CA ALA A 222 -18.48 -7.33 4.90
C ALA A 222 -17.32 -8.20 5.39
N ILE A 223 -16.88 -7.97 6.62
CA ILE A 223 -15.85 -8.77 7.32
C ILE A 223 -16.54 -9.51 8.45
N TYR A 224 -16.31 -10.81 8.54
CA TYR A 224 -16.79 -11.67 9.61
C TYR A 224 -15.58 -12.34 10.27
N THR A 225 -15.52 -12.29 11.60
CA THR A 225 -14.40 -12.82 12.39
C THR A 225 -14.90 -13.84 13.41
N VAL A 226 -14.05 -14.82 13.72
CA VAL A 226 -14.27 -15.78 14.81
C VAL A 226 -12.97 -15.89 15.59
N ASP A 227 -13.00 -15.44 16.84
CA ASP A 227 -11.98 -15.78 17.84
C ASP A 227 -11.98 -17.30 18.03
N LEU A 228 -10.82 -17.93 17.87
CA LEU A 228 -10.67 -19.39 17.85
C LEU A 228 -10.45 -20.00 19.23
N GLU A 229 -10.28 -19.19 20.29
CA GLU A 229 -10.17 -19.65 21.67
C GLU A 229 -11.51 -19.51 22.41
N THR A 230 -12.14 -18.33 22.30
CA THR A 230 -13.43 -18.06 22.97
C THR A 230 -14.64 -18.49 22.12
N GLY A 231 -14.45 -18.65 20.80
CA GLY A 231 -15.55 -18.84 19.85
C GLY A 231 -16.39 -17.57 19.60
N GLN A 232 -15.98 -16.41 20.14
CA GLN A 232 -16.69 -15.15 19.97
C GLN A 232 -16.69 -14.71 18.50
N LYS A 233 -17.83 -14.17 18.06
CA LYS A 233 -18.08 -13.81 16.66
C LYS A 233 -18.15 -12.30 16.49
N GLY A 234 -17.36 -11.77 15.56
CA GLY A 234 -17.38 -10.37 15.17
C GLY A 234 -17.93 -10.19 13.75
N GLY A 235 -18.47 -9.00 13.48
CA GLY A 235 -18.97 -8.62 12.17
C GLY A 235 -18.83 -7.12 11.95
N GLN A 236 -18.33 -6.73 10.79
CA GLN A 236 -18.23 -5.34 10.33
C GLN A 236 -18.74 -5.24 8.89
N ALA A 237 -19.47 -4.19 8.57
CA ALA A 237 -19.93 -3.91 7.22
C ALA A 237 -19.71 -2.43 6.88
N ALA A 238 -19.28 -2.15 5.65
CA ALA A 238 -18.97 -0.80 5.19
C ALA A 238 -19.39 -0.62 3.72
N LEU A 239 -19.95 0.56 3.42
CA LEU A 239 -20.18 1.02 2.04
C LEU A 239 -19.02 1.91 1.61
N TRP A 240 -18.64 1.79 0.34
CA TRP A 240 -17.47 2.42 -0.26
C TRP A 240 -17.86 3.14 -1.57
N TYR A 241 -17.10 4.18 -1.91
CA TYR A 241 -17.31 4.98 -3.11
C TYR A 241 -15.97 5.15 -3.85
N SER A 242 -15.94 4.88 -5.15
CA SER A 242 -14.72 4.81 -5.98
C SER A 242 -14.99 5.40 -7.37
N ASN A 243 -14.54 6.65 -7.57
CA ASN A 243 -14.75 7.52 -8.74
C ASN A 243 -14.10 7.05 -10.07
N SER A 244 -14.09 5.75 -10.41
CA SER A 244 -13.47 5.27 -11.66
C SER A 244 -14.12 4.02 -12.25
N PHE A 245 -14.49 4.14 -13.53
CA PHE A 245 -14.69 3.07 -14.50
C PHE A 245 -13.54 3.03 -15.49
#